data_AF-A0A5M3ME38-F1
#
_entry.id   AF-A0A5M3ME38-F1
#
_cell.length_a   1.000
_cell.length_b   1.000
_cell.length_c   1.000
_cell.angle_alpha   90.00
_cell.angle_beta   90.00
_cell.angle_gamma   90.00
#
_symmetry.space_group_name_H-M   'P 1'
#
loop_
_entity.id
_entity.type
_entity.pdbx_description
1 polymer ?
#
loop_
_entity_poly.entity_id
_entity_poly.type
_entity_poly.pdbx_seq_one_letter_code
_entity_poly.pdbx_strand_id
1 'polypeptide(L)'
;MVCLNLPPHLRYKLENVYLVGVIPGPREPSLDQVNHLLQPLVDDLLCLWVNGIRLNRTYKFSGGRIVRVALGPLVCDLPAARKTAGFAGHSADLFCSFCRLSRKDISNLVKASWPERSSDQHLHDAKRWKNAKNEGERQKMAMRRGTRWSELLRLTYWDPLKFTVLDAMHNLFLGEFQHHCRVVWG
;
A
#
# COMPACT_ATOMS: atom_id res chain seq x y z
N MET A 1 -3.92 -12.14 -3.84
CA MET A 1 -4.62 -11.87 -2.55
C MET A 1 -4.81 -13.17 -1.79
N VAL A 2 -4.90 -13.12 -0.46
CA VAL A 2 -5.09 -14.30 0.40
C VAL A 2 -6.21 -14.07 1.40
N CYS A 3 -6.97 -15.12 1.74
CA CYS A 3 -8.05 -15.03 2.72
C CYS A 3 -7.50 -15.19 4.14
N LEU A 4 -7.49 -14.10 4.92
CA LEU A 4 -6.96 -14.10 6.29
C LEU A 4 -7.82 -14.86 7.31
N ASN A 5 -9.08 -15.16 6.96
CA ASN A 5 -9.98 -15.95 7.80
C ASN A 5 -9.61 -17.44 7.83
N LEU A 6 -8.74 -17.90 6.92
CA LEU A 6 -8.22 -19.26 6.95
C LEU A 6 -7.16 -19.43 8.06
N PRO A 7 -7.01 -20.64 8.63
CA PRO A 7 -5.89 -20.99 9.49
C PRO A 7 -4.53 -20.64 8.83
N PRO A 8 -3.51 -20.16 9.58
CA PRO A 8 -2.25 -19.69 9.00
C PRO A 8 -1.57 -20.67 8.03
N HIS A 9 -1.58 -21.96 8.36
CA HIS A 9 -0.98 -23.03 7.54
C HIS A 9 -1.73 -23.32 6.23
N LEU A 10 -2.90 -22.73 6.01
CA LEU A 10 -3.69 -22.86 4.77
C LEU A 10 -3.65 -21.60 3.90
N ARG A 11 -3.40 -20.41 4.47
CA ARG A 11 -3.55 -19.11 3.79
C ARG A 11 -2.74 -18.98 2.51
N TYR A 12 -1.53 -19.54 2.49
CA TYR A 12 -0.57 -19.38 1.40
C TYR A 12 -0.43 -20.65 0.53
N LYS A 13 -1.30 -21.65 0.72
CA LYS A 13 -1.40 -22.75 -0.24
C LYS A 13 -1.90 -22.21 -1.57
N LEU A 14 -1.37 -22.72 -2.68
CA LEU A 14 -1.69 -22.22 -4.02
C LEU A 14 -3.21 -22.24 -4.29
N GLU A 15 -3.94 -23.25 -3.79
CA GLU A 15 -5.40 -23.32 -3.94
C GLU A 15 -6.18 -22.21 -3.20
N ASN A 16 -5.56 -21.51 -2.25
CA ASN A 16 -6.17 -20.45 -1.44
C ASN A 16 -5.65 -19.03 -1.79
N VAL A 17 -4.82 -18.92 -2.83
CA VAL A 17 -4.30 -17.65 -3.34
C VAL A 17 -5.14 -17.20 -4.54
N TYR A 18 -5.70 -16.00 -4.45
CA TYR A 18 -6.52 -15.40 -5.50
C TYR A 18 -5.67 -14.46 -6.37
N LEU A 19 -5.58 -14.73 -7.67
CA LEU A 19 -5.02 -13.80 -8.64
C LEU A 19 -6.07 -12.71 -8.92
N VAL A 20 -5.70 -11.45 -8.70
CA VAL A 20 -6.62 -10.31 -8.85
C VAL A 20 -6.30 -9.43 -10.06
N GLY A 21 -5.11 -9.57 -10.62
CA GLY A 21 -4.68 -8.79 -11.77
C GLY A 21 -3.29 -9.20 -12.21
N VAL A 22 -3.02 -9.00 -13.49
CA VAL A 22 -1.70 -9.21 -14.10
C VAL A 22 -1.31 -7.90 -14.77
N ILE A 23 -0.14 -7.38 -14.40
CA ILE A 23 0.42 -6.19 -15.04
C ILE A 23 1.13 -6.65 -16.31
N PRO A 24 0.70 -6.26 -17.51
CA PRO A 24 1.37 -6.67 -18.73
C PRO A 24 2.77 -6.04 -18.81
N GLY A 25 3.76 -6.83 -19.20
CA GLY A 25 5.10 -6.35 -19.54
C GLY A 25 5.14 -5.67 -20.92
N PRO A 26 6.31 -5.19 -21.39
CA PRO A 26 7.65 -5.42 -20.83
C PRO A 26 8.13 -4.34 -19.84
N ARG A 27 7.41 -3.21 -19.73
CA ARG A 27 7.79 -2.10 -18.84
C ARG A 27 6.84 -2.00 -17.66
N GLU A 28 7.37 -1.61 -16.52
CA GLU A 28 6.56 -1.35 -15.34
C GLU A 28 5.62 -0.15 -15.60
N PRO A 29 4.35 -0.22 -15.14
CA PRO A 29 3.42 0.88 -15.26
C PRO A 29 3.96 2.13 -14.56
N SER A 30 3.61 3.29 -15.12
CA SER A 30 3.83 4.56 -14.47
C SER A 30 3.07 4.62 -13.14
N LEU A 31 3.46 5.58 -12.31
CA LEU A 31 2.87 5.81 -10.99
C LEU A 31 1.34 5.97 -11.05
N ASP A 32 0.84 6.58 -12.13
CA ASP A 32 -0.59 6.82 -12.34
C ASP A 32 -1.28 5.63 -13.01
N GLN A 33 -0.58 4.90 -13.87
CA GLN A 33 -1.14 3.72 -14.54
C GLN A 33 -1.47 2.59 -13.56
N VAL A 34 -0.71 2.47 -12.46
CA VAL A 34 -1.02 1.52 -11.38
C VAL A 34 -2.44 1.75 -10.83
N ASN A 35 -2.88 3.01 -10.75
CA ASN A 35 -4.22 3.33 -10.27
C ASN A 35 -5.32 2.77 -11.20
N HIS A 36 -5.13 2.85 -12.52
CA HIS A 36 -6.09 2.27 -13.47
C HIS A 36 -6.23 0.75 -13.33
N LEU A 37 -5.14 0.07 -12.96
CA LEU A 37 -5.15 -1.39 -12.74
C LEU A 37 -5.81 -1.76 -11.41
N LEU A 38 -5.66 -0.92 -10.38
CA LEU A 38 -6.26 -1.15 -9.06
C LEU A 38 -7.73 -0.74 -8.99
N GLN A 39 -8.18 0.17 -9.86
CA GLN A 39 -9.52 0.72 -9.81
C GLN A 39 -10.64 -0.35 -9.80
N PRO A 40 -10.65 -1.35 -10.71
CA PRO A 40 -11.72 -2.38 -10.70
C PRO A 40 -11.74 -3.18 -9.40
N LEU A 41 -10.56 -3.55 -8.88
CA LEU A 41 -10.44 -4.26 -7.61
C LEU A 41 -10.99 -3.41 -6.44
N VAL A 42 -10.68 -2.12 -6.42
CA VAL A 42 -11.17 -1.22 -5.38
C VAL A 42 -12.67 -1.00 -5.48
N ASP A 43 -13.23 -0.91 -6.70
CA ASP A 43 -14.67 -0.80 -6.92
C ASP A 43 -15.42 -2.01 -6.34
N ASP A 44 -14.94 -3.22 -6.61
CA ASP A 44 -15.49 -4.45 -6.04
C ASP A 44 -15.37 -4.49 -4.52
N LEU A 45 -14.21 -4.13 -3.97
CA LEU A 45 -13.97 -4.10 -2.53
C LEU A 45 -14.88 -3.09 -1.81
N LEU A 46 -15.16 -1.94 -2.42
CA LEU A 46 -16.09 -0.95 -1.87
C LEU A 46 -17.51 -1.51 -1.82
N CYS A 47 -17.97 -2.15 -2.91
CA CYS A 47 -19.29 -2.78 -2.94
C CYS A 47 -19.40 -3.89 -1.88
N LEU A 48 -18.39 -4.75 -1.78
CA LEU A 48 -18.33 -5.84 -0.81
C LEU A 48 -18.20 -5.35 0.64
N TRP A 49 -17.63 -4.18 0.86
CA TRP A 49 -17.52 -3.57 2.19
C TRP A 49 -18.85 -2.94 2.64
N VAL A 50 -19.45 -2.10 1.79
CA VAL A 50 -20.65 -1.33 2.13
C VAL A 50 -21.89 -2.21 2.12
N ASN A 51 -22.12 -2.89 1.00
CA ASN A 51 -23.33 -3.70 0.78
C ASN A 51 -23.12 -5.13 1.27
N GLY A 52 -21.92 -5.67 1.05
CA GLY A 52 -21.67 -7.10 1.17
C GLY A 52 -22.35 -7.90 0.07
N ILE A 53 -22.12 -9.21 0.07
CA ILE A 53 -22.76 -10.16 -0.83
C ILE A 53 -23.57 -11.18 -0.03
N ARG A 54 -24.82 -11.43 -0.44
CA ARG A 54 -25.65 -12.46 0.16
C ARG A 54 -25.33 -13.81 -0.49
N LEU A 55 -24.82 -14.73 0.30
CA LEU A 55 -24.69 -16.13 -0.08
C LEU A 55 -25.96 -16.85 0.33
N ASN A 56 -26.64 -17.49 -0.62
CA ASN A 56 -27.93 -18.17 -0.36
C ASN A 56 -27.79 -19.37 0.57
N ARG A 57 -26.62 -20.01 0.59
CA ARG A 57 -26.30 -21.14 1.46
C ARG A 57 -24.80 -21.20 1.70
N THR A 58 -24.41 -21.57 2.92
CA THR A 58 -23.03 -21.92 3.26
C THR A 58 -23.03 -23.22 4.08
N TYR A 59 -21.87 -23.86 4.25
CA TYR A 59 -21.77 -25.13 4.97
C TYR A 59 -22.41 -25.09 6.37
N LYS A 60 -22.17 -24.02 7.15
CA LYS A 60 -22.73 -23.84 8.50
C LYS A 60 -24.09 -23.12 8.54
N PHE A 61 -24.51 -22.47 7.46
CA PHE A 61 -25.73 -21.65 7.43
C PHE A 61 -26.57 -21.99 6.20
N SER A 62 -27.57 -22.86 6.38
CA SER A 62 -28.47 -23.32 5.31
C SER A 62 -29.36 -22.21 4.74
N GLY A 63 -29.79 -21.26 5.59
CA GLY A 63 -30.54 -20.05 5.19
C GLY A 63 -29.69 -18.91 4.63
N GLY A 64 -28.41 -19.19 4.39
CA GLY A 64 -27.47 -18.21 3.83
C GLY A 64 -26.97 -17.19 4.85
N ARG A 65 -26.12 -16.28 4.39
CA ARG A 65 -25.59 -15.15 5.17
C ARG A 65 -25.07 -14.05 4.27
N ILE A 66 -25.04 -12.83 4.80
CA ILE A 66 -24.30 -11.73 4.18
C ILE A 66 -22.82 -11.87 4.57
N VAL A 67 -21.95 -11.74 3.57
CA VAL A 67 -20.50 -11.70 3.74
C VAL A 67 -20.01 -10.35 3.28
N ARG A 68 -19.17 -9.72 4.10
CA ARG A 68 -18.44 -8.50 3.75
C ARG A 68 -16.97 -8.81 3.60
N VAL A 69 -16.30 -8.07 2.73
CA VAL A 69 -14.87 -8.23 2.46
C VAL A 69 -14.17 -6.92 2.76
N ALA A 70 -13.01 -7.02 3.42
CA ALA A 70 -12.13 -5.90 3.68
C ALA A 70 -10.71 -6.28 3.24
N LEU A 71 -10.02 -5.35 2.59
CA LEU A 71 -8.61 -5.48 2.31
C LEU A 71 -7.80 -5.26 3.59
N GLY A 72 -6.98 -6.25 3.94
CA GLY A 72 -6.06 -6.16 5.07
C GLY A 72 -4.72 -5.52 4.68
N PRO A 73 -3.59 -6.13 5.08
CA PRO A 73 -2.28 -5.58 4.80
C PRO A 73 -1.92 -5.68 3.31
N LEU A 74 -1.38 -4.59 2.79
CA LEU A 74 -0.60 -4.55 1.57
C LEU A 74 0.81 -5.03 1.89
N VAL A 75 1.18 -6.19 1.34
CA VAL A 75 2.50 -6.80 1.51
C VAL A 75 3.19 -6.79 0.15
N CYS A 76 4.25 -6.00 0.04
CA CYS A 76 5.07 -5.89 -1.15
C CYS A 76 6.41 -5.23 -0.81
N ASP A 77 7.34 -5.27 -1.77
CA ASP A 77 8.62 -4.56 -1.64
C ASP A 77 8.41 -3.03 -1.52
N LEU A 78 9.46 -2.33 -1.08
CA LEU A 78 9.36 -0.89 -0.83
C LEU A 78 8.95 -0.10 -2.10
N PRO A 79 9.52 -0.33 -3.30
CA PRO A 79 9.07 0.34 -4.52
C PRO A 79 7.57 0.15 -4.80
N ALA A 80 7.06 -1.09 -4.78
CA ALA A 80 5.65 -1.36 -5.04
C ALA A 80 4.75 -0.77 -3.94
N ALA A 81 5.19 -0.82 -2.67
CA ALA A 81 4.47 -0.23 -1.55
C ALA A 81 4.31 1.29 -1.74
N ARG A 82 5.36 2.00 -2.17
CA ARG A 82 5.25 3.45 -2.45
C ARG A 82 4.25 3.72 -3.57
N LYS A 83 4.26 2.92 -4.63
CA LYS A 83 3.35 3.04 -5.79
C LYS A 83 1.90 2.86 -5.39
N THR A 84 1.62 1.74 -4.74
CA THR A 84 0.27 1.29 -4.42
C THR A 84 -0.33 1.98 -3.21
N ALA A 85 0.45 2.41 -2.21
CA ALA A 85 -0.06 3.11 -1.02
C ALA A 85 -0.05 4.64 -1.14
N GLY A 86 0.43 5.20 -2.26
CA GLY A 86 0.39 6.64 -2.51
C GLY A 86 1.51 7.46 -1.85
N PHE A 87 2.61 6.83 -1.46
CA PHE A 87 3.79 7.55 -0.96
C PHE A 87 4.74 7.98 -2.09
N ALA A 88 5.53 9.02 -1.84
CA ALA A 88 6.64 9.38 -2.71
C ALA A 88 7.70 8.24 -2.77
N GLY A 89 8.53 8.26 -3.81
CA GLY A 89 9.56 7.25 -4.02
C GLY A 89 10.62 7.22 -2.91
N HIS A 90 11.40 6.13 -2.86
CA HIS A 90 12.42 5.91 -1.83
C HIS A 90 13.51 7.00 -1.81
N SER A 91 13.77 7.67 -2.94
CA SER A 91 14.77 8.75 -3.07
C SER A 91 14.25 10.14 -2.71
N ALA A 92 12.96 10.27 -2.39
CA ALA A 92 12.34 11.55 -2.04
C ALA A 92 12.88 12.12 -0.71
N ASP A 93 12.73 13.43 -0.53
CA ASP A 93 13.11 14.07 0.73
C ASP A 93 12.29 13.54 1.91
N LEU A 94 10.98 13.37 1.72
CA LEU A 94 10.09 12.73 2.69
C LEU A 94 10.00 11.22 2.42
N PHE A 95 11.09 10.52 2.74
CA PHE A 95 11.30 9.10 2.39
C PHE A 95 10.53 8.09 3.24
N CYS A 96 10.15 8.43 4.49
CA CYS A 96 9.57 7.46 5.43
C CYS A 96 8.05 7.31 5.25
N SER A 97 7.51 6.09 5.44
CA SER A 97 6.05 5.85 5.46
C SER A 97 5.38 6.34 6.73
N PHE A 98 6.11 6.40 7.85
CA PHE A 98 5.53 6.62 9.19
C PHE A 98 5.76 8.04 9.71
N CYS A 99 6.88 8.68 9.33
CA CYS A 99 7.23 10.03 9.74
C CYS A 99 7.47 10.95 8.54
N ARG A 100 7.59 12.25 8.81
CA ARG A 100 7.91 13.31 7.84
C ARG A 100 9.32 13.86 8.03
N LEU A 101 10.23 13.04 8.54
CA LEU A 101 11.64 13.40 8.63
C LEU A 101 12.18 13.68 7.21
N SER A 102 12.90 14.79 7.05
CA SER A 102 13.62 15.10 5.81
C SER A 102 14.81 14.17 5.68
N ARG A 103 15.20 13.88 4.43
CA ARG A 103 16.40 13.09 4.14
C ARG A 103 17.67 13.76 4.66
N LYS A 104 17.67 15.08 4.83
CA LYS A 104 18.79 15.82 5.44
C LYS A 104 19.01 15.42 6.90
N ASP A 105 17.95 15.02 7.58
CA ASP A 105 17.97 14.66 9.00
C ASP A 105 17.95 13.14 9.19
N ILE A 106 18.29 12.34 8.17
CA ILE A 106 18.22 10.87 8.23
C ILE A 106 19.03 10.26 9.37
N SER A 107 20.09 10.95 9.82
CA SER A 107 20.93 10.55 10.96
C SER A 107 20.31 10.86 12.33
N ASN A 108 19.16 11.54 12.39
CA ASN A 108 18.48 11.80 13.65
C ASN A 108 17.80 10.52 14.13
N LEU A 109 18.39 9.87 15.14
CA LEU A 109 17.87 8.63 15.74
C LEU A 109 16.90 8.87 16.91
N VAL A 110 16.64 10.13 17.29
CA VAL A 110 15.76 10.47 18.41
C VAL A 110 14.30 10.43 17.95
N LYS A 111 13.69 9.25 17.97
CA LYS A 111 12.31 9.01 17.49
C LYS A 111 11.26 10.02 17.99
N ALA A 112 11.36 10.44 19.25
CA ALA A 112 10.43 11.41 19.85
C ALA A 112 10.46 12.80 19.16
N SER A 113 11.55 13.12 18.46
CA SER A 113 11.70 14.38 17.71
C SER A 113 11.12 14.31 16.30
N TRP A 114 10.75 13.12 15.82
CA TRP A 114 10.34 12.93 14.43
C TRP A 114 8.91 13.42 14.19
N PRO A 115 8.67 14.26 13.17
CA PRO A 115 7.31 14.68 12.86
C PRO A 115 6.46 13.50 12.38
N GLU A 116 5.33 13.26 13.02
CA GLU A 116 4.46 12.13 12.71
C GLU A 116 3.69 12.35 11.40
N ARG A 117 3.34 11.24 10.73
CA ARG A 117 2.32 11.25 9.67
C ARG A 117 0.96 10.89 10.28
N SER A 118 -0.08 11.57 9.81
CA SER A 118 -1.47 11.20 10.06
C SER A 118 -2.12 10.68 8.77
N SER A 119 -2.95 9.66 8.90
CA SER A 119 -3.73 9.09 7.80
C SER A 119 -4.67 10.14 7.18
N ASP A 120 -5.33 10.95 8.02
CA ASP A 120 -6.24 12.01 7.56
C ASP A 120 -5.50 13.06 6.73
N GLN A 121 -4.32 13.46 7.22
CA GLN A 121 -3.48 14.42 6.50
C GLN A 121 -2.96 13.82 5.20
N HIS A 122 -2.60 12.53 5.19
CA HIS A 122 -2.17 11.82 3.99
C HIS A 122 -3.30 11.79 2.95
N LEU A 123 -4.52 11.41 3.34
CA LEU A 123 -5.68 11.41 2.47
C LEU A 123 -6.00 12.81 1.94
N HIS A 124 -5.93 13.83 2.79
CA HIS A 124 -6.16 15.21 2.39
C HIS A 124 -5.12 15.69 1.35
N ASP A 125 -3.83 15.42 1.58
CA ASP A 125 -2.76 15.77 0.65
C ASP A 125 -2.89 14.99 -0.67
N ALA A 126 -3.27 13.71 -0.62
CA ALA A 126 -3.51 12.88 -1.80
C ALA A 126 -4.70 13.38 -2.65
N LYS A 127 -5.80 13.81 -2.01
CA LYS A 127 -6.95 14.41 -2.69
C LYS A 127 -6.58 15.72 -3.38
N ARG A 128 -5.80 16.58 -2.72
CA ARG A 128 -5.28 17.82 -3.33
C ARG A 128 -4.40 17.52 -4.54
N TRP A 129 -3.54 16.52 -4.43
CA TRP A 129 -2.72 16.06 -5.55
C TRP A 129 -3.59 15.57 -6.72
N LYS A 130 -4.64 14.77 -6.46
CA LYS A 130 -5.57 14.27 -7.49
C LYS A 130 -6.25 15.42 -8.25
N ASN A 131 -6.71 16.42 -7.50
CA ASN A 131 -7.50 17.54 -8.00
C ASN A 131 -6.63 18.72 -8.53
N ALA A 132 -5.30 18.60 -8.52
CA ALA A 132 -4.41 19.62 -9.07
C ALA A 132 -4.63 19.77 -10.59
N LYS A 133 -4.47 21.00 -11.10
CA LYS A 133 -4.89 21.35 -12.47
C LYS A 133 -3.95 20.83 -13.55
N ASN A 134 -2.66 20.71 -13.22
CA ASN A 134 -1.62 20.31 -14.16
C ASN A 134 -0.57 19.42 -13.49
N GLU A 135 0.20 18.73 -14.32
CA GLU A 135 1.22 17.79 -13.85
C GLU A 135 2.36 18.46 -13.08
N GLY A 136 2.71 19.71 -13.43
CA GLY A 136 3.72 20.47 -12.70
C GLY A 136 3.33 20.75 -11.25
N GLU A 137 2.06 21.07 -11.00
CA GLU A 137 1.50 21.21 -9.64
C GLU A 137 1.54 19.89 -8.88
N ARG A 138 1.15 18.79 -9.53
CA ARG A 138 1.22 17.44 -8.94
C ARG A 138 2.62 17.09 -8.50
N GLN A 139 3.61 17.33 -9.34
CA GLN A 139 5.03 17.08 -9.01
C GLN A 139 5.50 17.93 -7.84
N LYS A 140 5.18 19.23 -7.82
CA LYS A 140 5.51 20.13 -6.69
C LYS A 140 4.85 19.67 -5.39
N MET A 141 3.58 19.25 -5.44
CA MET A 141 2.87 18.74 -4.27
C MET A 141 3.47 17.43 -3.77
N ALA A 142 3.75 16.48 -4.67
CA ALA A 142 4.37 15.21 -4.33
C ALA A 142 5.75 15.40 -3.70
N MET A 143 6.56 16.32 -4.23
CA MET A 143 7.87 16.66 -3.69
C MET A 143 7.76 17.29 -2.29
N ARG A 144 6.83 18.22 -2.09
CA ARG A 144 6.67 18.94 -0.82
C ARG A 144 5.99 18.12 0.28
N ARG A 145 5.01 17.28 -0.08
CA ARG A 145 4.16 16.55 0.89
C ARG A 145 4.53 15.06 0.99
N GLY A 146 5.28 14.52 0.04
CA GLY A 146 5.70 13.11 0.04
C GLY A 146 4.54 12.13 -0.22
N THR A 147 3.49 12.60 -0.91
CA THR A 147 2.22 11.88 -1.09
C THR A 147 1.65 12.13 -2.48
N ARG A 148 0.97 11.12 -3.04
CA ARG A 148 0.19 11.16 -4.29
C ARG A 148 -1.14 10.42 -4.10
N TRP A 149 -2.01 10.46 -5.10
CA TRP A 149 -3.23 9.66 -5.09
C TRP A 149 -2.94 8.17 -5.29
N SER A 150 -3.66 7.34 -4.54
CA SER A 150 -3.78 5.91 -4.75
C SER A 150 -5.26 5.53 -4.71
N GLU A 151 -5.69 4.60 -5.57
CA GLU A 151 -7.05 4.05 -5.51
C GLU A 151 -7.36 3.37 -4.17
N LEU A 152 -6.37 2.80 -3.47
CA LEU A 152 -6.58 2.18 -2.16
C LEU A 152 -7.10 3.18 -1.11
N LEU A 153 -6.79 4.48 -1.27
CA LEU A 153 -7.26 5.55 -0.38
C LEU A 153 -8.77 5.81 -0.46
N ARG A 154 -9.48 5.17 -1.40
CA ARG A 154 -10.95 5.19 -1.45
C ARG A 154 -11.56 4.28 -0.39
N LEU A 155 -10.84 3.26 0.07
CA LEU A 155 -11.30 2.33 1.10
C LEU A 155 -11.27 3.04 2.45
N THR A 156 -12.44 3.44 2.97
CA THR A 156 -12.56 4.26 4.20
C THR A 156 -12.01 3.60 5.45
N TYR A 157 -11.91 2.27 5.47
CA TYR A 157 -11.34 1.48 6.56
C TYR A 157 -9.83 1.26 6.45
N TRP A 158 -9.22 1.64 5.32
CA TRP A 158 -7.83 1.31 5.00
C TRP A 158 -6.91 2.50 5.29
N ASP A 159 -6.06 2.34 6.30
CA ASP A 159 -5.05 3.31 6.70
C ASP A 159 -3.69 2.98 6.04
N PRO A 160 -3.18 3.83 5.12
CA PRO A 160 -1.90 3.57 4.45
C PRO A 160 -0.71 3.45 5.41
N LEU A 161 -0.77 4.07 6.59
CA LEU A 161 0.31 4.03 7.58
C LEU A 161 0.31 2.70 8.36
N LYS A 162 -0.84 2.06 8.53
CA LYS A 162 -0.99 0.83 9.32
C LYS A 162 -1.04 -0.43 8.46
N PHE A 163 -1.62 -0.33 7.27
CA PHE A 163 -1.85 -1.47 6.41
C PHE A 163 -0.76 -1.64 5.34
N THR A 164 0.14 -0.69 5.15
CA THR A 164 1.33 -0.90 4.30
C THR A 164 2.44 -1.54 5.13
N VAL A 165 2.66 -2.84 4.93
CA VAL A 165 3.65 -3.61 5.68
C VAL A 165 5.03 -3.39 5.07
N LEU A 166 6.04 -3.15 5.91
CA LEU A 166 7.43 -3.20 5.49
C LEU A 166 7.85 -4.65 5.30
N ASP A 167 8.25 -5.00 4.08
CA ASP A 167 8.78 -6.33 3.77
C ASP A 167 10.19 -6.50 4.34
N ALA A 168 10.25 -6.98 5.58
CA ALA A 168 11.49 -7.22 6.29
C ALA A 168 12.34 -8.31 5.62
N MET A 169 11.74 -9.29 4.94
CA MET A 169 12.50 -10.37 4.31
C MET A 169 13.33 -9.84 3.14
N HIS A 170 12.70 -9.09 2.23
CA HIS A 170 13.41 -8.50 1.11
C HIS A 170 14.42 -7.45 1.58
N ASN A 171 14.04 -6.61 2.55
CA ASN A 171 14.97 -5.60 3.06
C ASN A 171 16.18 -6.21 3.77
N LEU A 172 15.98 -7.24 4.60
CA LEU A 172 17.06 -7.84 5.37
C LEU A 172 17.99 -8.67 4.49
N PHE A 173 17.46 -9.61 3.71
CA PHE A 173 18.31 -10.54 2.96
C PHE A 173 18.92 -9.90 1.70
N LEU A 174 18.14 -9.11 0.96
CA LEU A 174 18.59 -8.53 -0.31
C LEU A 174 19.16 -7.11 -0.17
N GLY A 175 18.78 -6.38 0.89
CA GLY A 175 19.29 -5.04 1.18
C GLY A 175 20.44 -5.09 2.18
N GLU A 176 20.10 -5.18 3.46
CA GLU A 176 21.04 -5.01 4.58
C GLU A 176 22.17 -6.04 4.56
N PHE A 177 21.83 -7.34 4.50
CA PHE A 177 22.82 -8.41 4.53
C PHE A 177 23.76 -8.34 3.32
N GLN A 178 23.20 -8.12 2.13
CA GLN A 178 23.99 -7.95 0.91
C GLN A 178 24.94 -6.74 1.01
N HIS A 179 24.46 -5.60 1.50
CA HIS A 179 25.26 -4.40 1.67
C HIS A 179 26.36 -4.60 2.71
N HIS A 180 26.03 -5.18 3.86
CA HIS A 180 27.00 -5.48 4.90
C HIS A 180 28.10 -6.42 4.41
N CYS A 181 27.74 -7.53 3.77
CA CYS A 181 28.73 -8.45 3.24
C CYS A 181 29.59 -7.81 2.14
N ARG A 182 28.99 -7.17 1.11
CA ARG A 182 29.72 -6.75 -0.09
C ARG A 182 30.37 -5.37 -0.03
N VAL A 183 29.84 -4.47 0.81
CA VAL A 183 30.26 -3.06 0.84
C VAL A 183 30.94 -2.71 2.16
N VAL A 184 30.41 -3.22 3.29
CA VAL A 184 30.96 -2.91 4.61
C VAL A 184 32.11 -3.86 4.97
N TRP A 185 31.94 -5.16 4.77
CA TRP A 185 32.89 -6.19 5.19
C TRP A 185 33.82 -6.67 4.07
N GLY A 186 33.34 -6.73 2.83
CA GLY A 186 34.10 -7.22 1.66
C GLY A 186 33.78 -8.67 1.34
#